data_AF-A0A090N4Y7-F1
#
_entry.id   AF-A0A090N4Y7-F1
#
_cell.length_a   1.000
_cell.length_b   1.000
_cell.length_c   1.000
_cell.angle_alpha   90.00
_cell.angle_beta   90.00
_cell.angle_gamma   90.00
#
_symmetry.space_group_name_H-M   'P 1'
#
loop_
_entity.id
_entity.type
_entity.pdbx_description
1 polymer ?
#
loop_
_entity_poly.entity_id
_entity_poly.type
_entity_poly.pdbx_seq_one_letter_code
_entity_poly.pdbx_strand_id
1 'polypeptide(L)'
;MGRAGDATHKVSGRDSKGASNVTQPIDRAMPCDRVERRWTRATVRVTRTARGGGRRPGDRPGDRAMARARGTRGRAIVAVVRAIVAGVGATAARANEEFVACRDARAQAPIDVSATAAMGAMASETWKRAMVSDVRGMVLVNVHFHAPAEHRSEGEYSTREVSETGFSCDDAATLGSDGEASNDAFVHCENVALGDTVELHWVYSTGGERGAEISDGLGSAFATQRNPLIVVRAQVFRVTNGGDGAYDDDAKSLLSGWNASIVTDALQYIGSTTGSKYDSIDKCSPYAVTWHVDRKCHNISARKIDEMCGEMKRTYSMTEDIRAHESRELVPPRLMTSETRPLESPFF
;
A
#
# COMPACT_ATOMS: atom_id res chain seq x y z
N MET A 1 35.73 53.90 26.87
CA MET A 1 36.59 55.10 26.77
C MET A 1 37.97 54.62 26.32
N GLY A 2 38.25 54.57 25.01
CA GLY A 2 39.15 55.49 24.26
C GLY A 2 40.63 55.08 24.47
N ARG A 3 41.52 54.83 23.50
CA ARG A 3 41.78 55.28 22.11
C ARG A 3 42.68 54.21 21.42
N ALA A 4 42.43 53.82 20.18
CA ALA A 4 43.05 54.29 18.92
C ALA A 4 44.49 53.80 18.66
N GLY A 5 44.66 53.03 17.57
CA GLY A 5 45.91 52.69 16.90
C GLY A 5 45.59 52.27 15.47
N ASP A 6 46.05 53.07 14.52
CA ASP A 6 45.72 53.14 13.10
C ASP A 6 46.74 52.34 12.26
N ALA A 7 46.29 51.66 11.19
CA ALA A 7 47.13 51.28 10.05
C ALA A 7 46.29 50.82 8.86
N THR A 8 46.06 51.77 7.96
CA THR A 8 45.56 51.67 6.59
C THR A 8 46.33 50.71 5.68
N HIS A 9 45.66 49.98 4.78
CA HIS A 9 46.19 49.71 3.44
C HIS A 9 45.09 49.63 2.36
N LYS A 10 45.51 50.05 1.16
CA LYS A 10 44.75 50.68 0.08
C LYS A 10 43.85 49.76 -0.73
N VAL A 11 42.76 50.38 -1.20
CA VAL A 11 41.91 50.00 -2.33
C VAL A 11 42.62 50.23 -3.67
N SER A 12 42.49 49.28 -4.60
CA SER A 12 42.24 49.52 -6.03
C SER A 12 41.27 48.40 -6.48
N GLY A 13 40.17 48.61 -7.20
CA GLY A 13 39.77 49.73 -8.03
C GLY A 13 39.93 49.38 -9.51
N ARG A 14 39.02 48.55 -10.04
CA ARG A 14 38.59 48.62 -11.45
C ARG A 14 37.26 47.91 -11.68
N ASP A 15 36.24 48.74 -11.84
CA ASP A 15 34.97 48.44 -12.50
C ASP A 15 35.19 48.06 -13.97
N SER A 16 34.32 47.22 -14.53
CA SER A 16 33.14 47.70 -15.28
C SER A 16 32.65 46.74 -16.39
N LYS A 17 31.31 46.63 -16.46
CA LYS A 17 30.43 46.26 -17.60
C LYS A 17 30.37 44.76 -17.95
N GLY A 18 29.22 44.11 -18.13
CA GLY A 18 27.84 44.56 -18.34
C GLY A 18 27.27 43.88 -19.59
N ALA A 19 26.27 43.00 -19.44
CA ALA A 19 25.27 42.56 -20.44
C ALA A 19 24.33 41.57 -19.71
N SER A 20 23.07 41.89 -19.37
CA SER A 20 21.88 42.15 -20.19
C SER A 20 21.35 40.91 -20.93
N ASN A 21 20.24 40.38 -20.39
CA ASN A 21 19.09 39.68 -20.99
C ASN A 21 19.23 39.02 -22.35
N VAL A 22 18.95 37.71 -22.39
CA VAL A 22 18.17 37.10 -23.49
C VAL A 22 17.13 36.15 -22.88
N THR A 23 15.87 36.55 -23.01
CA THR A 23 14.68 35.69 -22.94
C THR A 23 14.36 35.19 -24.36
N GLN A 24 13.59 34.09 -24.43
CA GLN A 24 12.81 33.52 -25.55
C GLN A 24 13.30 32.14 -26.08
N PRO A 25 12.41 31.32 -26.69
CA PRO A 25 11.17 30.77 -26.14
C PRO A 25 11.03 29.24 -26.42
N ILE A 26 9.91 28.70 -25.96
CA ILE A 26 9.40 27.32 -26.07
C ILE A 26 9.22 26.89 -27.53
N ASP A 27 9.71 25.69 -27.88
CA ASP A 27 9.04 24.64 -28.68
C ASP A 27 10.06 23.74 -29.39
N ARG A 28 10.10 22.46 -29.02
CA ARG A 28 10.21 21.33 -29.95
C ARG A 28 10.06 20.01 -29.21
N ALA A 29 8.85 19.45 -29.33
CA ALA A 29 8.62 18.03 -29.19
C ALA A 29 9.55 17.26 -30.14
N MET A 30 10.23 16.24 -29.62
CA MET A 30 10.92 15.21 -30.42
C MET A 30 10.42 13.83 -30.00
N PRO A 31 10.40 12.86 -30.92
CA PRO A 31 9.43 11.77 -30.93
C PRO A 31 9.82 10.62 -29.99
N CYS A 32 8.82 9.99 -29.39
CA CYS A 32 8.94 8.69 -28.74
C CYS A 32 9.21 7.60 -29.79
N ASP A 33 10.48 7.24 -29.99
CA ASP A 33 10.84 6.02 -30.70
C ASP A 33 10.89 4.81 -29.75
N ARG A 34 9.81 4.04 -29.86
CA ARG A 34 9.66 2.60 -29.66
C ARG A 34 10.97 1.81 -29.44
N VAL A 35 11.25 1.47 -28.18
CA VAL A 35 12.14 0.33 -27.83
C VAL A 35 11.26 -0.88 -27.54
N GLU A 36 10.94 -1.67 -28.57
CA GLU A 36 10.37 -3.01 -28.41
C GLU A 36 11.47 -3.95 -27.86
N ARG A 37 11.44 -4.25 -26.56
CA ARG A 37 12.19 -5.39 -26.02
C ARG A 37 11.35 -6.66 -26.17
N ARG A 38 11.81 -7.53 -27.08
CA ARG A 38 11.33 -8.90 -27.27
C ARG A 38 11.52 -9.73 -26.00
N TRP A 39 10.42 -10.14 -25.38
CA TRP A 39 10.42 -11.28 -24.46
C TRP A 39 10.11 -12.56 -25.25
N THR A 40 11.12 -13.38 -25.49
CA THR A 40 10.96 -14.74 -26.01
C THR A 40 10.33 -15.62 -24.94
N ARG A 41 9.06 -16.03 -25.15
CA ARG A 41 8.40 -17.08 -24.36
C ARG A 41 9.10 -18.43 -24.57
N ALA A 42 9.79 -18.92 -23.55
CA ALA A 42 10.15 -20.33 -23.47
C ALA A 42 8.86 -21.15 -23.27
N THR A 43 8.54 -21.98 -24.25
CA THR A 43 7.35 -22.86 -24.22
C THR A 43 7.76 -24.19 -23.58
N VAL A 44 7.37 -24.43 -22.34
CA VAL A 44 7.55 -25.75 -21.70
C VAL A 44 6.49 -26.70 -22.25
N ARG A 45 6.94 -27.69 -23.02
CA ARG A 45 6.12 -28.73 -23.64
C ARG A 45 5.91 -29.86 -22.63
N VAL A 46 4.72 -29.95 -22.03
CA VAL A 46 4.32 -31.13 -21.23
C VAL A 46 3.82 -32.21 -22.18
N THR A 47 4.64 -33.25 -22.40
CA THR A 47 4.23 -34.45 -23.14
C THR A 47 3.40 -35.36 -22.25
N ARG A 48 2.11 -35.48 -22.57
CA ARG A 48 1.18 -36.42 -21.93
C ARG A 48 1.29 -37.78 -22.61
N THR A 49 1.84 -38.78 -21.93
CA THR A 49 1.83 -40.17 -22.39
C THR A 49 0.49 -40.82 -22.04
N ALA A 50 -0.17 -41.38 -23.06
CA ALA A 50 -1.39 -42.18 -22.92
C ALA A 50 -1.11 -43.60 -23.45
N ARG A 51 -1.38 -44.60 -22.61
CA ARG A 51 -1.69 -46.00 -22.93
C ARG A 51 -2.68 -46.43 -21.84
N GLY A 52 -3.79 -47.12 -22.05
CA GLY A 52 -4.31 -47.89 -23.16
C GLY A 52 -5.11 -49.04 -22.50
N GLY A 53 -6.41 -49.18 -22.78
CA GLY A 53 -7.24 -50.21 -22.14
C GLY A 53 -8.61 -50.40 -22.78
N GLY A 54 -8.70 -51.41 -23.65
CA GLY A 54 -9.77 -52.42 -23.80
C GLY A 54 -11.25 -52.00 -23.89
N ARG A 55 -11.91 -52.43 -24.97
CA ARG A 55 -13.36 -52.31 -25.24
C ARG A 55 -14.18 -53.53 -24.77
N ARG A 56 -15.39 -53.23 -24.22
CA ARG A 56 -16.77 -53.78 -24.48
C ARG A 56 -17.12 -55.26 -24.14
N PRO A 57 -18.43 -55.67 -24.15
CA PRO A 57 -19.73 -54.96 -24.00
C PRO A 57 -20.77 -55.69 -23.07
N GLY A 58 -21.95 -55.09 -22.82
CA GLY A 58 -23.13 -55.82 -22.32
C GLY A 58 -24.34 -54.98 -21.88
N ASP A 59 -25.36 -54.95 -22.75
CA ASP A 59 -26.84 -54.91 -22.56
C ASP A 59 -27.61 -53.84 -21.73
N ARG A 60 -28.68 -53.35 -22.40
CA ARG A 60 -29.88 -52.61 -21.91
C ARG A 60 -31.08 -53.60 -21.83
N PRO A 61 -32.38 -53.21 -21.68
CA PRO A 61 -33.07 -52.14 -20.92
C PRO A 61 -34.30 -52.68 -20.10
N GLY A 62 -35.03 -51.82 -19.36
CA GLY A 62 -36.43 -52.04 -18.93
C GLY A 62 -36.94 -50.90 -18.02
N ASP A 63 -37.81 -50.00 -18.51
CA ASP A 63 -39.29 -49.95 -18.36
C ASP A 63 -39.76 -49.45 -16.97
N ARG A 64 -40.39 -48.27 -16.83
CA ARG A 64 -41.74 -47.75 -17.20
C ARG A 64 -42.83 -47.96 -16.12
N ALA A 65 -43.70 -46.95 -16.06
CA ALA A 65 -45.02 -46.81 -15.37
C ALA A 65 -44.98 -46.31 -13.91
N MET A 66 -45.49 -45.11 -13.56
CA MET A 66 -46.86 -44.55 -13.62
C MET A 66 -47.88 -45.26 -12.72
N ALA A 67 -48.34 -44.55 -11.67
CA ALA A 67 -49.73 -44.64 -11.19
C ALA A 67 -50.15 -43.35 -10.46
N ARG A 68 -51.29 -42.81 -10.89
CA ARG A 68 -52.07 -41.68 -10.35
C ARG A 68 -53.15 -42.19 -9.38
N ALA A 69 -53.60 -41.34 -8.45
CA ALA A 69 -55.01 -41.10 -8.07
C ALA A 69 -55.06 -39.98 -7.00
N ARG A 70 -55.63 -38.78 -7.23
CA ARG A 70 -57.05 -38.33 -7.35
C ARG A 70 -57.66 -37.86 -6.00
N GLY A 71 -58.20 -36.64 -6.01
CA GLY A 71 -59.12 -36.06 -5.00
C GLY A 71 -59.11 -34.52 -5.01
N THR A 72 -59.64 -33.84 -6.03
CA THR A 72 -60.97 -33.18 -6.11
C THR A 72 -61.24 -31.93 -5.26
N ARG A 73 -61.30 -30.79 -5.99
CA ARG A 73 -62.31 -29.69 -5.95
C ARG A 73 -62.38 -28.73 -4.74
N GLY A 74 -62.05 -27.46 -5.01
CA GLY A 74 -62.48 -26.27 -4.27
C GLY A 74 -62.24 -25.01 -5.10
N ARG A 75 -63.23 -24.12 -5.19
CA ARG A 75 -63.42 -23.07 -6.21
C ARG A 75 -62.49 -21.86 -6.10
N ALA A 76 -62.30 -21.20 -7.26
CA ALA A 76 -61.72 -19.89 -7.45
C ALA A 76 -62.58 -18.75 -6.85
N ILE A 77 -61.92 -17.76 -6.25
CA ILE A 77 -62.38 -16.37 -6.17
C ILE A 77 -61.19 -15.49 -6.57
N VAL A 78 -61.37 -14.75 -7.66
CA VAL A 78 -60.51 -13.66 -8.11
C VAL A 78 -60.94 -12.42 -7.32
N ALA A 79 -60.01 -11.81 -6.57
CA ALA A 79 -60.14 -10.45 -6.10
C ALA A 79 -58.76 -9.77 -6.20
N VAL A 80 -58.64 -8.90 -7.19
CA VAL A 80 -57.51 -8.00 -7.39
C VAL A 80 -57.61 -6.90 -6.35
N VAL A 81 -56.65 -6.83 -5.42
CA VAL A 81 -56.37 -5.62 -4.64
C VAL A 81 -54.94 -5.22 -4.94
N ARG A 82 -54.78 -4.22 -5.81
CA ARG A 82 -53.57 -3.42 -5.93
C ARG A 82 -53.48 -2.55 -4.68
N ALA A 83 -52.53 -2.85 -3.80
CA ALA A 83 -51.98 -1.87 -2.87
C ALA A 83 -50.47 -1.81 -3.08
N ILE A 84 -50.03 -0.66 -3.59
CA ILE A 84 -48.64 -0.28 -3.75
C ILE A 84 -48.05 -0.13 -2.34
N VAL A 85 -47.13 -1.03 -1.97
CA VAL A 85 -46.15 -0.78 -0.92
C VAL A 85 -44.77 -0.90 -1.56
N ALA A 86 -44.44 0.10 -2.37
CA ALA A 86 -43.05 0.40 -2.68
C ALA A 86 -42.52 1.21 -1.50
N GLY A 87 -41.83 0.55 -0.55
CA GLY A 87 -41.34 1.27 0.61
C GLY A 87 -40.84 0.46 1.80
N VAL A 88 -40.22 -0.70 1.60
CA VAL A 88 -39.25 -1.26 2.58
C VAL A 88 -38.18 -2.02 1.79
N GLY A 89 -37.34 -1.27 1.10
CA GLY A 89 -36.13 -1.77 0.44
C GLY A 89 -34.89 -1.22 1.15
N ALA A 90 -34.78 -1.42 2.46
CA ALA A 90 -33.60 -0.99 3.22
C ALA A 90 -33.34 -1.97 4.37
N THR A 91 -32.75 -3.12 4.03
CA THR A 91 -31.69 -3.81 4.79
C THR A 91 -31.29 -5.06 4.01
N ALA A 92 -30.87 -4.90 2.76
CA ALA A 92 -30.00 -5.89 2.13
C ALA A 92 -28.59 -5.54 2.57
N ALA A 93 -27.95 -6.48 3.27
CA ALA A 93 -26.56 -6.40 3.68
C ALA A 93 -25.69 -5.90 2.53
N ARG A 94 -24.94 -4.81 2.72
CA ARG A 94 -23.82 -4.54 1.82
C ARG A 94 -22.85 -5.70 1.96
N ALA A 95 -22.70 -6.50 0.92
CA ALA A 95 -21.60 -7.45 0.83
C ALA A 95 -20.26 -6.71 1.03
N ASN A 96 -19.16 -7.45 1.19
CA ASN A 96 -17.81 -6.89 1.03
C ASN A 96 -17.71 -6.33 -0.40
N GLU A 97 -18.13 -5.08 -0.60
CA GLU A 97 -17.95 -4.39 -1.87
C GLU A 97 -16.45 -4.29 -2.10
N GLU A 98 -16.01 -4.68 -3.29
CA GLU A 98 -14.59 -4.59 -3.67
C GLU A 98 -14.17 -3.13 -3.83
N PHE A 99 -15.12 -2.27 -4.22
CA PHE A 99 -14.97 -0.85 -4.49
C PHE A 99 -16.24 -0.08 -4.08
N VAL A 100 -16.08 1.20 -3.73
CA VAL A 100 -17.17 2.18 -3.63
C VAL A 100 -16.93 3.31 -4.62
N ALA A 101 -17.99 3.93 -5.13
CA ALA A 101 -17.87 5.14 -5.93
C ALA A 101 -17.15 6.23 -5.13
N CYS A 102 -16.16 6.91 -5.71
CA CYS A 102 -15.35 7.88 -4.95
C CYS A 102 -16.16 9.07 -4.39
N ARG A 103 -17.29 9.43 -5.01
CA ARG A 103 -18.22 10.43 -4.46
C ARG A 103 -18.91 9.99 -3.17
N ASP A 104 -18.99 8.68 -2.94
CA ASP A 104 -19.65 8.04 -1.80
C ASP A 104 -18.61 7.47 -0.81
N ALA A 105 -17.31 7.63 -1.10
CA ALA A 105 -16.21 7.14 -0.31
C ALA A 105 -15.93 8.05 0.89
N ARG A 106 -15.26 7.49 1.90
CA ARG A 106 -14.65 8.25 3.00
C ARG A 106 -13.27 8.76 2.56
N ALA A 107 -12.55 9.45 3.46
CA ALA A 107 -11.16 9.81 3.22
C ALA A 107 -10.35 8.59 2.72
N GLN A 108 -9.50 8.83 1.72
CA GLN A 108 -8.72 7.80 1.03
C GLN A 108 -7.22 8.00 1.30
N ALA A 109 -6.43 6.96 0.98
CA ALA A 109 -4.98 6.92 1.06
C ALA A 109 -4.38 6.45 -0.29
N PRO A 110 -3.07 6.66 -0.55
CA PRO A 110 -2.10 7.41 0.27
C PRO A 110 -2.19 8.93 0.04
N ILE A 111 -1.61 9.71 0.97
CA ILE A 111 -1.56 11.18 0.94
C ILE A 111 -0.12 11.70 1.04
N ASP A 112 0.07 12.99 0.77
CA ASP A 112 1.27 13.71 1.17
C ASP A 112 1.22 13.97 2.69
N VAL A 113 2.20 13.42 3.43
CA VAL A 113 2.31 13.54 4.89
C VAL A 113 3.32 14.61 5.33
N SER A 114 3.87 15.39 4.39
CA SER A 114 4.80 16.48 4.68
C SER A 114 4.26 17.43 5.74
N ALA A 115 5.14 18.02 6.55
CA ALA A 115 4.74 19.01 7.56
C ALA A 115 4.01 20.23 6.99
N THR A 116 4.27 20.54 5.72
CA THR A 116 3.68 21.65 4.96
C THR A 116 2.56 21.22 4.02
N ALA A 117 2.19 19.93 4.01
CA ALA A 117 1.17 19.42 3.11
C ALA A 117 -0.18 20.10 3.36
N ALA A 118 -0.87 20.44 2.27
CA ALA A 118 -2.21 20.99 2.37
C ALA A 118 -3.19 19.92 2.86
N MET A 119 -4.06 20.29 3.79
CA MET A 119 -5.12 19.40 4.28
C MET A 119 -6.20 19.17 3.23
N GLY A 120 -6.86 18.02 3.30
CA GLY A 120 -7.94 17.67 2.38
C GLY A 120 -9.29 18.28 2.77
N ALA A 121 -10.30 17.95 1.97
CA ALA A 121 -11.65 18.46 2.14
C ALA A 121 -12.60 17.48 2.85
N MET A 122 -12.22 16.20 2.98
CA MET A 122 -13.09 15.19 3.58
C MET A 122 -13.07 15.31 5.08
N ALA A 123 -14.21 15.71 5.66
CA ALA A 123 -14.37 15.67 7.10
C ALA A 123 -14.00 14.28 7.63
N SER A 124 -13.23 14.25 8.72
CA SER A 124 -12.98 13.06 9.52
C SER A 124 -14.29 12.66 10.21
N GLU A 125 -15.28 12.18 9.46
CA GLU A 125 -16.57 11.77 10.00
C GLU A 125 -16.45 10.41 10.68
N THR A 126 -15.90 10.42 11.90
CA THR A 126 -15.91 9.32 12.84
C THR A 126 -16.08 9.83 14.27
N TRP A 127 -17.24 10.41 14.53
CA TRP A 127 -17.81 10.83 15.83
C TRP A 127 -17.87 9.74 16.93
N LYS A 128 -17.29 8.54 16.72
CA LYS A 128 -17.13 7.45 17.70
C LYS A 128 -15.84 6.63 17.53
N ARG A 129 -14.96 6.95 16.56
CA ARG A 129 -13.68 6.27 16.32
C ARG A 129 -12.61 7.36 16.25
N ALA A 130 -12.16 7.80 17.43
CA ALA A 130 -11.01 8.70 17.52
C ALA A 130 -9.83 8.08 16.76
N MET A 131 -8.98 8.91 16.14
CA MET A 131 -7.71 8.49 15.54
C MET A 131 -6.96 7.62 16.55
N VAL A 132 -7.01 6.30 16.32
CA VAL A 132 -6.54 5.31 17.28
C VAL A 132 -5.02 5.37 17.28
N SER A 133 -4.44 5.93 18.33
CA SER A 133 -2.98 6.09 18.45
C SER A 133 -2.30 4.85 19.03
N ASP A 134 -3.04 4.07 19.82
CA ASP A 134 -2.56 2.90 20.56
C ASP A 134 -3.09 1.62 19.92
N VAL A 135 -2.18 0.74 19.49
CA VAL A 135 -2.54 -0.55 18.87
C VAL A 135 -2.56 -1.69 19.90
N ARG A 136 -2.22 -1.42 21.18
CA ARG A 136 -2.26 -2.43 22.23
C ARG A 136 -3.67 -3.01 22.35
N GLY A 137 -3.74 -4.34 22.30
CA GLY A 137 -5.01 -5.07 22.35
C GLY A 137 -5.65 -5.36 20.98
N MET A 138 -5.10 -4.79 19.90
CA MET A 138 -5.38 -5.22 18.52
C MET A 138 -4.48 -6.41 18.14
N VAL A 139 -4.87 -7.12 17.07
CA VAL A 139 -4.10 -8.27 16.54
C VAL A 139 -3.31 -7.77 15.32
N LEU A 140 -2.00 -8.05 15.27
CA LEU A 140 -1.22 -7.92 14.05
C LEU A 140 -1.67 -9.01 13.09
N VAL A 141 -2.33 -8.65 11.99
CA VAL A 141 -2.97 -9.61 11.07
C VAL A 141 -2.20 -9.79 9.77
N ASN A 142 -1.36 -8.83 9.42
CA ASN A 142 -0.61 -8.84 8.18
C ASN A 142 0.59 -7.89 8.27
N VAL A 143 1.67 -8.27 7.58
CA VAL A 143 2.83 -7.42 7.32
C VAL A 143 3.11 -7.52 5.83
N HIS A 144 3.21 -6.39 5.13
CA HIS A 144 3.52 -6.29 3.71
C HIS A 144 4.27 -5.00 3.44
N PHE A 145 4.83 -4.84 2.24
CA PHE A 145 5.55 -3.63 1.87
C PHE A 145 5.28 -3.22 0.43
N HIS A 146 5.46 -1.92 0.18
CA HIS A 146 5.41 -1.33 -1.15
C HIS A 146 6.81 -0.88 -1.58
N ALA A 147 7.08 -0.92 -2.88
CA ALA A 147 8.24 -0.29 -3.48
C ALA A 147 7.81 0.35 -4.82
N PRO A 148 8.02 1.66 -5.03
CA PRO A 148 8.56 2.66 -4.08
C PRO A 148 7.54 2.98 -2.96
N ALA A 149 7.81 3.95 -2.07
CA ALA A 149 6.87 4.31 -1.00
C ALA A 149 5.53 4.84 -1.54
N GLU A 150 4.42 4.51 -0.88
CA GLU A 150 3.08 4.95 -1.24
C GLU A 150 2.83 6.39 -0.78
N HIS A 151 3.31 6.73 0.41
CA HIS A 151 3.21 8.08 0.96
C HIS A 151 4.33 8.98 0.45
N ARG A 152 4.10 10.30 0.54
CA ARG A 152 5.10 11.33 0.24
C ARG A 152 5.46 12.12 1.49
N SER A 153 6.74 12.36 1.71
CA SER A 153 7.25 13.29 2.72
C SER A 153 8.37 14.15 2.13
N GLU A 154 8.11 15.45 1.99
CA GLU A 154 9.02 16.45 1.42
C GLU A 154 10.37 16.46 2.16
N GLY A 155 11.45 16.28 1.41
CA GLY A 155 12.82 16.29 1.93
C GLY A 155 13.26 14.99 2.60
N GLU A 156 12.41 13.95 2.57
CA GLU A 156 12.67 12.64 3.19
C GLU A 156 12.45 11.53 2.16
N TYR A 157 11.25 11.43 1.61
CA TYR A 157 10.89 10.54 0.51
C TYR A 157 9.86 11.23 -0.40
N SER A 158 10.36 11.97 -1.38
CA SER A 158 9.52 12.81 -2.25
C SER A 158 9.90 12.78 -3.73
N THR A 159 11.01 12.12 -4.04
CA THR A 159 11.51 11.92 -5.40
C THR A 159 10.63 10.91 -6.13
N ARG A 160 9.96 11.35 -7.20
CA ARG A 160 9.20 10.42 -8.07
C ARG A 160 10.15 9.61 -8.93
N GLU A 161 9.96 8.30 -8.96
CA GLU A 161 10.57 7.43 -9.96
C GLU A 161 9.89 7.66 -11.32
N VAL A 162 10.68 7.77 -12.40
CA VAL A 162 10.20 8.21 -13.72
C VAL A 162 9.22 7.20 -14.36
N SER A 163 9.24 5.95 -13.92
CA SER A 163 8.43 4.85 -14.46
C SER A 163 7.42 4.24 -13.49
N GLU A 164 7.37 4.70 -12.24
CA GLU A 164 6.58 4.07 -11.19
C GLU A 164 5.77 5.10 -10.40
N THR A 165 4.58 4.69 -9.97
CA THR A 165 3.79 5.43 -8.99
C THR A 165 4.42 5.28 -7.62
N GLY A 166 4.59 6.38 -6.87
CA GLY A 166 5.17 6.41 -5.52
C GLY A 166 6.44 7.24 -5.41
N PHE A 167 7.17 7.11 -4.30
CA PHE A 167 8.25 8.02 -3.92
C PHE A 167 9.49 7.30 -3.36
N SER A 168 10.66 7.71 -3.83
CA SER A 168 11.96 7.28 -3.34
C SER A 168 12.49 8.24 -2.27
N CYS A 169 13.36 7.72 -1.39
CA CYS A 169 14.09 8.55 -0.44
C CYS A 169 14.94 9.61 -1.15
N ASP A 170 14.91 10.83 -0.65
CA ASP A 170 15.49 11.99 -1.34
C ASP A 170 17.03 12.00 -1.28
N ASP A 171 17.61 11.29 -0.33
CA ASP A 171 19.05 11.10 -0.19
C ASP A 171 19.65 10.05 -1.14
N ALA A 172 18.82 9.47 -2.03
CA ALA A 172 19.20 8.47 -3.04
C ALA A 172 20.44 8.83 -3.87
N ALA A 173 20.70 10.12 -4.07
CA ALA A 173 21.84 10.63 -4.83
C ALA A 173 23.11 10.86 -3.99
N THR A 174 23.00 10.91 -2.66
CA THR A 174 24.06 11.37 -1.75
C THR A 174 24.87 10.23 -1.16
N LEU A 175 24.26 9.06 -1.01
CA LEU A 175 24.94 7.82 -0.62
C LEU A 175 25.53 7.22 -1.89
N GLY A 176 26.71 7.72 -2.28
CA GLY A 176 27.41 7.32 -3.50
C GLY A 176 27.50 5.81 -3.59
N SER A 177 27.14 5.26 -4.76
CA SER A 177 27.23 3.85 -5.15
C SER A 177 27.65 2.95 -3.98
N ASP A 178 26.69 2.55 -3.13
CA ASP A 178 26.86 1.36 -2.30
C ASP A 178 27.22 0.25 -3.30
N GLY A 179 28.52 -0.01 -3.42
CA GLY A 179 29.14 -0.36 -4.69
C GLY A 179 28.45 -1.56 -5.31
N GLU A 180 28.09 -1.45 -6.61
CA GLU A 180 27.46 -2.47 -7.48
C GLU A 180 27.30 -3.84 -6.80
N ALA A 181 26.44 -3.91 -5.80
CA ALA A 181 26.24 -5.16 -5.09
C ALA A 181 25.22 -5.90 -5.94
N SER A 182 25.63 -7.08 -6.41
CA SER A 182 24.78 -7.92 -7.22
C SER A 182 23.48 -8.18 -6.46
N ASN A 183 22.37 -8.33 -7.18
CA ASN A 183 21.07 -8.75 -6.63
C ASN A 183 21.11 -10.13 -5.93
N ASP A 184 22.29 -10.74 -5.75
CA ASP A 184 22.51 -11.96 -4.99
C ASP A 184 22.25 -11.78 -3.47
N ALA A 185 22.00 -10.54 -3.02
CA ALA A 185 21.61 -10.24 -1.65
C ALA A 185 20.20 -10.74 -1.28
N PHE A 186 19.35 -11.07 -2.26
CA PHE A 186 17.97 -11.51 -2.05
C PHE A 186 17.77 -12.97 -2.48
N VAL A 187 17.39 -13.83 -1.53
CA VAL A 187 17.05 -15.24 -1.76
C VAL A 187 15.55 -15.49 -1.59
N HIS A 188 14.88 -14.63 -0.82
CA HIS A 188 13.52 -14.82 -0.35
C HIS A 188 12.55 -13.73 -0.78
N CYS A 189 12.95 -12.46 -0.72
CA CYS A 189 12.09 -11.38 -1.19
C CYS A 189 12.04 -11.36 -2.72
N GLU A 190 10.89 -10.94 -3.24
CA GLU A 190 10.66 -10.71 -4.66
C GLU A 190 10.44 -9.22 -4.94
N ASN A 191 10.86 -8.74 -6.11
CA ASN A 191 10.70 -7.33 -6.54
C ASN A 191 11.27 -6.29 -5.57
N VAL A 192 12.41 -6.58 -4.95
CA VAL A 192 13.21 -5.61 -4.19
C VAL A 192 14.66 -5.75 -4.62
N ALA A 193 15.34 -4.62 -4.72
CA ALA A 193 16.74 -4.51 -5.03
C ALA A 193 17.45 -3.55 -4.07
N LEU A 194 18.78 -3.57 -4.14
CA LEU A 194 19.59 -2.57 -3.46
C LEU A 194 19.33 -1.19 -4.07
N GLY A 195 19.20 -0.20 -3.19
CA GLY A 195 18.83 1.16 -3.57
C GLY A 195 17.33 1.41 -3.62
N ASP A 196 16.48 0.38 -3.54
CA ASP A 196 15.04 0.60 -3.53
C ASP A 196 14.60 1.33 -2.27
N THR A 197 13.52 2.11 -2.40
CA THR A 197 12.78 2.65 -1.26
C THR A 197 11.60 1.75 -0.99
N VAL A 198 11.49 1.22 0.22
CA VAL A 198 10.40 0.35 0.65
C VAL A 198 9.60 1.00 1.75
N GLU A 199 8.27 0.94 1.66
CA GLU A 199 7.38 1.33 2.75
C GLU A 199 6.76 0.07 3.35
N LEU A 200 7.17 -0.25 4.58
CA LEU A 200 6.73 -1.44 5.31
C LEU A 200 5.49 -1.12 6.15
N HIS A 201 4.47 -1.97 6.02
CA HIS A 201 3.18 -1.84 6.67
C HIS A 201 2.95 -2.95 7.70
N TRP A 202 2.66 -2.57 8.94
CA TRP A 202 2.12 -3.46 9.98
C TRP A 202 0.64 -3.19 10.15
N VAL A 203 -0.18 -4.17 9.79
CA VAL A 203 -1.64 -4.06 9.82
C VAL A 203 -2.18 -4.64 11.12
N TYR A 204 -2.69 -3.77 11.98
CA TYR A 204 -3.38 -4.15 13.20
C TYR A 204 -4.89 -4.07 12.99
N SER A 205 -5.61 -5.09 13.48
CA SER A 205 -7.07 -5.09 13.43
C SER A 205 -7.67 -5.55 14.75
N THR A 206 -8.78 -4.91 15.15
CA THR A 206 -9.67 -5.44 16.19
C THR A 206 -10.48 -6.64 15.70
N GLY A 207 -10.50 -6.88 14.39
CA GLY A 207 -11.20 -7.99 13.74
C GLY A 207 -10.35 -9.23 13.48
N GLY A 208 -9.05 -9.18 13.81
CA GLY A 208 -8.19 -10.36 13.77
C GLY A 208 -8.61 -11.40 14.81
N GLU A 209 -8.41 -12.68 14.48
CA GLU A 209 -8.59 -13.77 15.43
C GLU A 209 -7.42 -13.81 16.42
N ARG A 210 -7.71 -13.87 17.72
CA ARG A 210 -6.66 -13.88 18.74
C ARG A 210 -5.87 -15.18 18.68
N GLY A 211 -4.54 -15.06 18.61
CA GLY A 211 -3.64 -16.22 18.50
C GLY A 211 -3.50 -16.76 17.08
N ALA A 212 -4.18 -16.17 16.10
CA ALA A 212 -3.90 -16.44 14.70
C ALA A 212 -2.55 -15.82 14.30
N GLU A 213 -1.90 -16.49 13.35
CA GLU A 213 -0.70 -16.02 12.70
C GLU A 213 -1.03 -14.92 11.67
N ILE A 214 -0.01 -14.14 11.28
CA ILE A 214 -0.14 -13.23 10.14
C ILE A 214 -0.32 -14.03 8.85
N SER A 215 -1.00 -13.44 7.86
CA SER A 215 -1.31 -14.11 6.59
C SER A 215 -1.22 -13.14 5.42
N ASP A 216 -1.12 -13.67 4.20
CA ASP A 216 -1.20 -12.88 2.96
C ASP A 216 -2.51 -12.09 2.85
N GLY A 217 -2.39 -10.83 2.42
CA GLY A 217 -3.49 -9.91 2.19
C GLY A 217 -4.26 -9.51 3.45
N LEU A 218 -5.28 -8.66 3.24
CA LEU A 218 -6.01 -8.02 4.34
C LEU A 218 -7.22 -8.83 4.85
N GLY A 219 -7.40 -10.08 4.40
CA GLY A 219 -8.57 -10.90 4.74
C GLY A 219 -8.72 -11.12 6.25
N SER A 220 -7.61 -11.42 6.93
CA SER A 220 -7.57 -11.67 8.37
C SER A 220 -7.95 -10.46 9.22
N ALA A 221 -7.89 -9.24 8.66
CA ALA A 221 -8.37 -8.04 9.36
C ALA A 221 -9.88 -8.10 9.67
N PHE A 222 -10.66 -8.94 8.97
CA PHE A 222 -12.11 -9.04 9.05
C PHE A 222 -12.61 -10.39 9.59
N ALA A 223 -11.71 -11.23 10.12
CA ALA A 223 -12.02 -12.61 10.51
C ALA A 223 -13.17 -12.72 11.53
N THR A 224 -13.21 -11.82 12.51
CA THR A 224 -14.16 -11.90 13.63
C THR A 224 -15.27 -10.84 13.58
N GLN A 225 -15.15 -9.83 12.72
CA GLN A 225 -16.15 -8.76 12.60
C GLN A 225 -16.13 -8.08 11.23
N ARG A 226 -17.29 -7.56 10.83
CA ARG A 226 -17.49 -6.93 9.52
C ARG A 226 -16.96 -5.49 9.41
N ASN A 227 -16.97 -4.73 10.51
CA ASN A 227 -16.56 -3.32 10.52
C ASN A 227 -15.46 -3.05 11.56
N PRO A 228 -14.29 -3.70 11.44
CA PRO A 228 -13.20 -3.53 12.40
C PRO A 228 -12.69 -2.10 12.47
N LEU A 229 -11.98 -1.80 13.55
CA LEU A 229 -10.93 -0.79 13.57
C LEU A 229 -9.67 -1.42 12.97
N ILE A 230 -9.11 -0.75 11.97
CA ILE A 230 -7.84 -1.11 11.33
C ILE A 230 -6.88 0.05 11.53
N VAL A 231 -5.69 -0.26 12.02
CA VAL A 231 -4.57 0.67 12.12
C VAL A 231 -3.44 0.11 11.28
N VAL A 232 -2.85 0.93 10.42
CA VAL A 232 -1.62 0.57 9.68
C VAL A 232 -0.51 1.47 10.17
N ARG A 233 0.57 0.86 10.65
CA ARG A 233 1.84 1.54 10.92
C ARG A 233 2.72 1.39 9.70
N ALA A 234 3.19 2.51 9.17
CA ALA A 234 4.00 2.59 7.97
C ALA A 234 5.37 3.20 8.31
N GLN A 235 6.42 2.57 7.83
CA GLN A 235 7.80 3.07 7.97
C GLN A 235 8.55 2.91 6.65
N VAL A 236 9.24 3.98 6.25
CA VAL A 236 9.94 4.05 4.97
C VAL A 236 11.42 3.76 5.19
N PHE A 237 11.96 2.87 4.37
CA PHE A 237 13.36 2.49 4.39
C PHE A 237 13.99 2.56 3.01
N ARG A 238 15.25 2.97 2.95
CA ARG A 238 16.16 2.76 1.84
C ARG A 238 16.88 1.43 2.03
N VAL A 239 16.83 0.56 1.03
CA VAL A 239 17.53 -0.73 1.06
C VAL A 239 19.00 -0.51 0.72
N THR A 240 19.87 -0.83 1.67
CA THR A 240 21.32 -0.68 1.60
C THR A 240 22.00 -2.04 1.64
N ASN A 241 23.27 -2.12 1.25
CA ASN A 241 24.01 -3.39 1.34
C ASN A 241 24.23 -3.85 2.79
N GLY A 242 24.28 -2.91 3.75
CA GLY A 242 24.37 -3.22 5.18
C GLY A 242 25.72 -3.72 5.71
N GLY A 243 26.71 -3.99 4.84
CA GLY A 243 28.11 -4.30 5.22
C GLY A 243 28.26 -5.19 6.46
N ASP A 244 29.08 -4.75 7.41
CA ASP A 244 29.39 -5.44 8.69
C ASP A 244 28.22 -5.48 9.71
N GLY A 245 26.97 -5.34 9.28
CA GLY A 245 25.81 -5.29 10.19
C GLY A 245 25.31 -3.90 10.51
N ALA A 246 25.63 -2.92 9.66
CA ALA A 246 25.00 -1.60 9.75
C ALA A 246 23.48 -1.73 9.56
N TYR A 247 22.71 -1.03 10.40
CA TYR A 247 21.24 -0.99 10.39
C TYR A 247 20.54 -2.33 10.72
N ASP A 248 21.28 -3.36 11.12
CA ASP A 248 20.69 -4.65 11.54
C ASP A 248 19.97 -4.57 12.89
N ASP A 249 20.45 -3.68 13.78
CA ASP A 249 19.86 -3.45 15.09
C ASP A 249 18.53 -2.68 15.02
N ASP A 250 18.34 -1.90 13.94
CA ASP A 250 17.11 -1.14 13.67
C ASP A 250 15.97 -2.04 13.16
N ALA A 251 16.25 -3.32 12.88
CA ALA A 251 15.33 -4.29 12.28
C ALA A 251 15.20 -5.60 13.06
N LYS A 252 15.50 -5.61 14.38
CA LYS A 252 15.61 -6.84 15.21
C LYS A 252 14.43 -7.82 15.16
N SER A 253 13.25 -7.40 14.71
CA SER A 253 12.29 -8.29 14.06
C SER A 253 11.26 -7.46 13.32
N LEU A 254 11.43 -7.30 12.00
CA LEU A 254 10.45 -6.62 11.14
C LEU A 254 9.06 -7.27 11.19
N LEU A 255 8.92 -8.51 11.69
CA LEU A 255 7.62 -9.15 11.89
C LEU A 255 7.03 -8.91 13.29
N SER A 256 7.83 -8.46 14.26
CA SER A 256 7.36 -8.20 15.63
C SER A 256 6.58 -6.89 15.77
N GLY A 257 6.75 -5.96 14.82
CA GLY A 257 6.05 -4.69 14.81
C GLY A 257 6.95 -3.52 14.40
N TRP A 258 6.35 -2.34 14.42
CA TRP A 258 6.99 -1.08 14.12
C TRP A 258 8.15 -0.78 15.08
N ASN A 259 9.33 -0.44 14.56
CA ASN A 259 10.44 -0.04 15.40
C ASN A 259 10.27 1.41 15.89
N ALA A 260 9.57 1.57 17.01
CA ALA A 260 9.32 2.87 17.64
C ALA A 260 10.59 3.63 18.07
N SER A 261 11.75 2.98 18.22
CA SER A 261 12.97 3.65 18.71
C SER A 261 13.66 4.53 17.68
N ILE A 262 13.43 4.27 16.39
CA ILE A 262 14.00 5.05 15.28
C ILE A 262 13.01 6.10 14.74
N VAL A 263 11.74 6.00 15.12
CA VAL A 263 10.72 6.99 14.75
C VAL A 263 10.95 8.27 15.54
N THR A 264 11.26 9.36 14.85
CA THR A 264 11.43 10.68 15.47
C THR A 264 10.31 11.65 15.10
N ASP A 265 9.59 11.36 14.02
CA ASP A 265 8.52 12.20 13.52
C ASP A 265 7.47 11.36 12.78
N ALA A 266 6.29 11.20 13.38
CA ALA A 266 5.20 10.44 12.78
C ALA A 266 3.89 11.24 12.76
N LEU A 267 3.09 10.99 11.73
CA LEU A 267 1.77 11.56 11.55
C LEU A 267 0.72 10.45 11.67
N GLN A 268 -0.40 10.75 12.33
CA GLN A 268 -1.59 9.92 12.25
C GLN A 268 -2.69 10.61 11.45
N TYR A 269 -3.44 9.84 10.67
CA TYR A 269 -4.57 10.33 9.89
C TYR A 269 -5.57 9.21 9.57
N ILE A 270 -6.80 9.58 9.17
CA ILE A 270 -7.78 8.60 8.66
C ILE A 270 -7.75 8.61 7.13
N GLY A 271 -7.53 7.44 6.56
CA GLY A 271 -7.59 7.20 5.12
C GLY A 271 -8.31 5.90 4.83
N SER A 272 -7.82 5.17 3.83
CA SER A 272 -8.38 3.89 3.41
C SER A 272 -7.32 2.82 3.25
N THR A 273 -7.73 1.59 2.91
CA THR A 273 -6.78 0.64 2.33
C THR A 273 -6.32 1.14 0.96
N THR A 274 -5.09 0.79 0.59
CA THR A 274 -4.43 1.16 -0.66
C THR A 274 -4.37 -0.02 -1.64
N GLY A 275 -3.71 0.17 -2.78
CA GLY A 275 -3.58 -0.85 -3.83
C GLY A 275 -3.94 -0.34 -5.23
N SER A 276 -3.30 -0.94 -6.24
CA SER A 276 -3.38 -0.56 -7.65
C SER A 276 -4.77 -0.74 -8.29
N LYS A 277 -5.67 -1.49 -7.64
CA LYS A 277 -7.06 -1.68 -8.10
C LYS A 277 -7.98 -0.47 -7.92
N TYR A 278 -7.60 0.49 -7.06
CA TYR A 278 -8.33 1.74 -6.87
C TYR A 278 -7.84 2.79 -7.87
N ASP A 279 -8.61 3.84 -8.17
CA ASP A 279 -8.22 4.86 -9.17
C ASP A 279 -8.41 6.32 -8.71
N SER A 280 -8.95 6.56 -7.52
CA SER A 280 -9.29 7.92 -7.02
C SER A 280 -10.31 8.69 -7.87
N ILE A 281 -10.92 8.05 -8.87
CA ILE A 281 -11.88 8.65 -9.81
C ILE A 281 -13.25 8.00 -9.61
N ASP A 282 -13.35 6.72 -9.92
CA ASP A 282 -14.59 5.95 -9.90
C ASP A 282 -14.54 4.80 -8.87
N LYS A 283 -13.36 4.25 -8.60
CA LYS A 283 -13.14 3.11 -7.71
C LYS A 283 -12.29 3.51 -6.51
N CYS A 284 -12.96 3.74 -5.39
CA CYS A 284 -12.33 4.02 -4.11
C CYS A 284 -12.45 2.82 -3.17
N SER A 285 -11.57 2.77 -2.17
CA SER A 285 -11.62 1.74 -1.14
C SER A 285 -12.81 1.98 -0.21
N PRO A 286 -13.60 0.93 0.10
CA PRO A 286 -14.70 1.02 1.05
C PRO A 286 -14.24 0.92 2.51
N TYR A 287 -12.97 0.64 2.77
CA TYR A 287 -12.45 0.36 4.10
C TYR A 287 -11.74 1.58 4.68
N ALA A 288 -12.16 2.02 5.87
CA ALA A 288 -11.49 3.09 6.60
C ALA A 288 -10.32 2.55 7.42
N VAL A 289 -9.17 3.22 7.34
CA VAL A 289 -7.93 2.85 8.01
C VAL A 289 -7.41 4.05 8.79
N THR A 290 -6.95 3.83 10.03
CA THR A 290 -6.11 4.81 10.73
C THR A 290 -4.67 4.53 10.34
N TRP A 291 -4.04 5.49 9.68
CA TRP A 291 -2.64 5.41 9.31
C TRP A 291 -1.78 6.08 10.36
N HIS A 292 -0.69 5.43 10.74
CA HIS A 292 0.46 6.00 11.45
C HIS A 292 1.62 5.94 10.47
N VAL A 293 2.13 7.09 10.04
CA VAL A 293 3.17 7.15 9.01
C VAL A 293 4.39 7.84 9.58
N ASP A 294 5.51 7.12 9.62
CA ASP A 294 6.82 7.71 9.88
C ASP A 294 7.18 8.65 8.72
N ARG A 295 7.46 9.92 9.04
CA ARG A 295 7.76 10.94 8.03
C ARG A 295 9.24 10.95 7.64
N LYS A 296 10.08 10.13 8.26
CA LYS A 296 11.50 9.97 7.96
C LYS A 296 11.75 8.75 7.07
N CYS A 297 12.76 8.87 6.21
CA CYS A 297 13.36 7.71 5.56
C CYS A 297 14.53 7.18 6.41
N HIS A 298 14.54 5.88 6.67
CA HIS A 298 15.61 5.20 7.40
C HIS A 298 16.41 4.28 6.48
N ASN A 299 17.55 3.76 6.93
CA ASN A 299 18.27 2.73 6.20
C ASN A 299 17.91 1.34 6.74
N ILE A 300 17.86 0.36 5.85
CA ILE A 300 17.77 -1.06 6.21
C ILE A 300 18.75 -1.87 5.37
N SER A 301 19.30 -2.96 5.91
CA SER A 301 20.15 -3.86 5.14
C SER A 301 19.30 -4.80 4.26
N ALA A 302 19.78 -5.10 3.05
CA ALA A 302 19.17 -6.09 2.16
C ALA A 302 19.02 -7.45 2.85
N ARG A 303 20.00 -7.84 3.68
CA ARG A 303 19.91 -9.04 4.52
C ARG A 303 18.66 -9.04 5.40
N LYS A 304 18.35 -7.93 6.08
CA LYS A 304 17.24 -7.89 7.05
C LYS A 304 15.87 -7.98 6.40
N ILE A 305 15.69 -7.30 5.26
CA ILE A 305 14.44 -7.42 4.51
C ILE A 305 14.30 -8.84 3.91
N ASP A 306 15.38 -9.44 3.40
CA ASP A 306 15.36 -10.81 2.88
C ASP A 306 15.07 -11.86 3.97
N GLU A 307 15.67 -11.70 5.16
CA GLU A 307 15.39 -12.52 6.34
C GLU A 307 13.90 -12.45 6.73
N MET A 308 13.28 -11.27 6.65
CA MET A 308 11.84 -11.11 6.89
C MET A 308 11.00 -11.91 5.89
N CYS A 309 11.27 -11.80 4.58
CA CYS A 309 10.57 -12.59 3.57
C CYS A 309 10.78 -14.10 3.77
N GLY A 310 11.99 -14.51 4.18
CA GLY A 310 12.31 -15.90 4.51
C GLY A 310 11.50 -16.43 5.70
N GLU A 311 11.33 -15.61 6.74
CA GLU A 311 10.52 -15.93 7.91
C GLU A 311 9.00 -15.95 7.56
N MET A 312 8.51 -14.96 6.81
CA MET A 312 7.15 -14.93 6.25
C MET A 312 6.80 -16.24 5.54
N LYS A 313 7.68 -16.69 4.65
CA LYS A 313 7.48 -17.92 3.88
C LYS A 313 7.57 -19.18 4.74
N ARG A 314 8.56 -19.28 5.60
CA ARG A 314 8.88 -20.53 6.33
C ARG A 314 8.02 -20.72 7.58
N THR A 315 7.69 -19.65 8.28
CA THR A 315 6.92 -19.69 9.53
C THR A 315 5.43 -19.55 9.24
N TYR A 316 5.04 -18.60 8.38
CA TYR A 316 3.64 -18.22 8.19
C TYR A 316 3.04 -18.67 6.85
N SER A 317 3.81 -19.39 6.03
CA SER A 317 3.41 -19.88 4.70
C SER A 317 2.93 -18.78 3.74
N MET A 318 3.41 -17.55 3.92
CA MET A 318 3.09 -16.41 3.07
C MET A 318 3.85 -16.48 1.74
N THR A 319 3.17 -16.15 0.65
CA THR A 319 3.72 -16.18 -0.72
C THR A 319 3.36 -14.96 -1.55
N GLU A 320 2.33 -14.22 -1.18
CA GLU A 320 1.93 -13.01 -1.92
C GLU A 320 2.60 -11.76 -1.35
N ASP A 321 2.74 -11.65 -0.02
CA ASP A 321 3.31 -10.47 0.64
C ASP A 321 4.83 -10.58 0.91
N ILE A 322 5.50 -11.59 0.33
CA ILE A 322 6.98 -11.65 0.24
C ILE A 322 7.54 -10.83 -0.93
N ARG A 323 6.65 -10.22 -1.73
CA ARG A 323 7.01 -9.37 -2.86
C ARG A 323 6.61 -7.92 -2.57
N ALA A 324 7.36 -6.96 -3.12
CA ALA A 324 6.92 -5.57 -3.07
C ALA A 324 5.62 -5.38 -3.87
N HIS A 325 4.67 -4.68 -3.26
CA HIS A 325 3.47 -4.20 -3.94
C HIS A 325 3.75 -2.89 -4.66
N GLU A 326 3.09 -2.72 -5.81
CA GLU A 326 3.11 -1.44 -6.53
C GLU A 326 2.42 -0.36 -5.70
N SER A 327 2.99 0.84 -5.72
CA SER A 327 2.38 2.03 -5.15
C SER A 327 1.36 2.64 -6.12
N ARG A 328 0.48 3.54 -5.65
CA ARG A 328 -0.51 4.27 -6.48
C ARG A 328 -0.27 5.79 -6.41
N GLU A 329 -0.88 6.54 -7.32
CA GLU A 329 -0.89 8.01 -7.20
C GLU A 329 -1.55 8.46 -5.90
N LEU A 330 -0.99 9.54 -5.32
CA LEU A 330 -1.59 10.22 -4.17
C LEU A 330 -3.03 10.61 -4.46
N VAL A 331 -3.88 10.51 -3.44
CA VAL A 331 -5.28 10.88 -3.60
C VAL A 331 -5.42 12.42 -3.72
N PRO A 332 -6.33 12.91 -4.57
CA PRO A 332 -6.54 14.34 -4.72
C PRO A 332 -7.12 14.96 -3.44
N PRO A 333 -6.96 16.27 -3.19
CA PRO A 333 -7.42 16.92 -1.95
C PRO A 333 -8.89 16.69 -1.59
N ARG A 334 -9.76 16.53 -2.60
CA ARG A 334 -11.19 16.21 -2.40
C ARG A 334 -11.45 14.85 -1.75
N LEU A 335 -10.49 13.94 -1.76
CA LEU A 335 -10.56 12.60 -1.15
C LEU A 335 -9.65 12.46 0.07
N MET A 336 -8.83 13.46 0.36
CA MET A 336 -7.96 13.48 1.53
C MET A 336 -8.73 13.96 2.76
N THR A 337 -8.36 13.44 3.93
CA THR A 337 -8.87 13.90 5.22
C THR A 337 -8.57 15.38 5.47
N SER A 338 -9.51 16.08 6.10
CA SER A 338 -9.33 17.45 6.59
C SER A 338 -8.65 17.51 7.96
N GLU A 339 -8.28 16.35 8.53
CA GLU A 339 -7.65 16.24 9.85
C GLU A 339 -6.49 15.23 9.83
N THR A 340 -5.36 15.67 10.36
CA THR A 340 -4.16 14.90 10.68
C THR A 340 -3.68 15.35 12.05
N ARG A 341 -2.93 14.51 12.75
CA ARG A 341 -2.35 14.86 14.04
C ARG A 341 -0.93 14.29 14.11
N PRO A 342 0.01 14.98 14.77
CA PRO A 342 1.23 14.33 15.20
C PRO A 342 0.88 13.06 15.98
N LEU A 343 1.63 12.00 15.75
CA LEU A 343 1.65 10.86 16.66
C LEU A 343 2.74 11.17 17.68
N GLU A 344 2.38 11.18 18.96
CA GLU A 344 3.32 11.54 20.03
C GLU A 344 3.99 10.28 20.60
N SER A 345 5.29 10.39 20.86
CA SER A 345 6.05 9.35 21.56
C SER A 345 5.61 9.27 23.03
N PRO A 346 5.61 8.08 23.66
CA PRO A 346 6.00 6.77 23.11
C PRO A 346 4.97 6.15 22.17
N PHE A 347 5.45 5.68 21.00
CA PHE A 347 4.67 5.01 19.97
C PHE A 347 4.34 3.57 20.38
N PHE A 348 3.42 3.39 21.33
CA PHE A 348 3.02 2.08 21.86
C PHE A 348 2.11 1.31 20.90
#